data_AF-A0A3F3PSU4-F1
#
_entry.id   AF-A0A3F3PSU4-F1
#
_cell.length_a   1.000
_cell.length_b   1.000
_cell.length_c   1.000
_cell.angle_alpha   90.00
_cell.angle_beta   90.00
_cell.angle_gamma   90.00
#
_symmetry.space_group_name_H-M   'P 1'
#
loop_
_entity.id
_entity.type
_entity.pdbx_description
1 polymer ?
#
loop_
_entity_poly.entity_id
_entity_poly.type
_entity_poly.pdbx_seq_one_letter_code
_entity_poly.pdbx_strand_id
1 'polypeptide(L)'
;MSQLARWVRAHPANVVVVPMNVVRVVSLHEMFAIGTEGLGACSAIVIASSHGAIVAHIPPRPTASASDPYAGDNNVRRLMAEATTLYMRYRDEYFASHTDTVIVCALYQGAIALPDQVQIMHSALRRLGPSVWTYNVPGNIPIRDKELCSPSVAAGSPPLGFSMMVALGYTPDQQLLQM
;
A
#
# COMPACT_ATOMS: atom_id res chain seq x y z
N MET A 1 14.04 -1.15 11.09
CA MET A 1 14.43 -1.29 9.67
C MET A 1 13.37 -2.11 8.95
N SER A 2 12.81 -1.61 7.84
CA SER A 2 11.71 -2.26 7.12
C SER A 2 12.15 -3.57 6.46
N GLN A 3 11.21 -4.49 6.23
CA GLN A 3 11.48 -5.72 5.48
C GLN A 3 11.87 -5.42 4.03
N LEU A 4 11.24 -4.41 3.42
CA LEU A 4 11.61 -3.93 2.08
C LEU A 4 13.08 -3.50 2.04
N ALA A 5 13.55 -2.70 3.00
CA ALA A 5 14.95 -2.30 3.08
C ALA A 5 15.90 -3.49 3.26
N ARG A 6 15.48 -4.54 3.99
CA ARG A 6 16.26 -5.78 4.11
C ARG A 6 16.34 -6.51 2.76
N TRP A 7 15.25 -6.60 2.01
CA TRP A 7 15.25 -7.24 0.69
C TRP A 7 16.02 -6.43 -0.35
N VAL A 8 15.89 -5.11 -0.37
CA VAL A 8 16.69 -4.24 -1.25
C VAL A 8 18.18 -4.46 -1.03
N ARG A 9 18.63 -4.62 0.23
CA ARG A 9 20.05 -4.92 0.49
C ARG A 9 20.46 -6.34 0.10
N ALA A 10 19.58 -7.33 0.25
CA ALA A 10 19.88 -8.71 -0.08
C ALA A 10 19.81 -9.01 -1.59
N HIS A 11 18.91 -8.33 -2.30
CA HIS A 11 18.59 -8.57 -3.72
C HIS A 11 18.44 -7.24 -4.49
N PRO A 12 19.46 -6.37 -4.55
CA PRO A 12 19.32 -4.99 -5.04
C PRO A 12 18.89 -4.89 -6.51
N ALA A 13 19.16 -5.90 -7.34
CA ALA A 13 18.76 -5.92 -8.74
C ALA A 13 17.34 -6.47 -8.97
N ASN A 14 16.73 -7.11 -7.97
CA ASN A 14 15.49 -7.88 -8.12
C ASN A 14 14.38 -7.37 -7.21
N VAL A 15 14.53 -6.17 -6.63
CA VAL A 15 13.51 -5.54 -5.78
C VAL A 15 13.16 -4.18 -6.36
N VAL A 16 11.86 -3.97 -6.62
CA VAL A 16 11.35 -2.70 -7.10
C VAL A 16 10.72 -1.91 -5.96
N VAL A 17 11.30 -0.76 -5.64
CA VAL A 17 10.71 0.20 -4.70
C VAL A 17 9.88 1.20 -5.50
N VAL A 18 8.59 1.28 -5.21
CA VAL A 18 7.66 2.20 -5.86
C VAL A 18 7.73 3.56 -5.16
N PRO A 19 8.16 4.63 -5.84
CA PRO A 19 8.21 5.96 -5.25
C PRO A 19 6.81 6.51 -4.96
N MET A 20 6.75 7.49 -4.06
CA MET A 20 5.53 8.28 -3.84
C MET A 20 5.02 8.89 -5.15
N ASN A 21 3.69 8.87 -5.33
CA ASN A 21 2.97 9.40 -6.48
C ASN A 21 3.20 8.63 -7.80
N VAL A 22 3.58 7.35 -7.71
CA VAL A 22 3.93 6.50 -8.86
C VAL A 22 3.19 5.16 -8.78
N VAL A 23 2.86 4.61 -9.95
CA VAL A 23 2.41 3.21 -10.13
C VAL A 23 3.51 2.41 -10.84
N ARG A 24 3.73 1.18 -10.41
CA ARG A 24 4.63 0.23 -11.09
C ARG A 24 3.99 -1.15 -11.18
N VAL A 25 4.34 -1.86 -12.25
CA VAL A 25 4.03 -3.28 -12.45
C VAL A 25 5.35 -4.04 -12.58
N VAL A 26 5.39 -5.27 -12.10
CA VAL A 26 6.52 -6.19 -12.29
C VAL A 26 6.03 -7.58 -12.66
N SER A 27 6.86 -8.30 -13.42
CA SER A 27 6.82 -9.75 -13.52
C SER A 27 7.52 -10.36 -12.31
N LEU A 28 6.88 -11.31 -11.64
CA LEU A 28 7.44 -12.02 -10.49
C LEU A 28 8.27 -13.25 -10.89
N HIS A 29 8.37 -13.52 -12.19
CA HIS A 29 9.39 -14.43 -12.72
C HIS A 29 10.77 -13.79 -12.75
N GLU A 30 10.83 -12.46 -12.89
CA GLU A 30 12.07 -11.69 -13.00
C GLU A 30 12.42 -10.99 -11.67
N MET A 31 11.41 -10.41 -11.02
CA MET A 31 11.57 -9.65 -9.80
C MET A 31 11.26 -10.50 -8.57
N PHE A 32 12.12 -10.40 -7.56
CA PHE A 32 11.93 -11.03 -6.26
C PHE A 32 10.83 -10.36 -5.43
N ALA A 33 10.74 -9.03 -5.48
CA ALA A 33 9.73 -8.28 -4.75
C ALA A 33 9.42 -6.92 -5.38
N ILE A 34 8.22 -6.42 -5.09
CA ILE A 34 7.82 -5.03 -5.30
C ILE A 34 7.21 -4.50 -4.01
N GLY A 35 7.45 -3.24 -3.69
CA GLY A 35 6.89 -2.65 -2.49
C GLY A 35 7.04 -1.14 -2.46
N THR A 36 6.48 -0.53 -1.42
CA THR A 36 6.69 0.88 -1.11
C THR A 36 6.96 1.04 0.37
N GLU A 37 7.63 2.13 0.74
CA GLU A 37 7.90 2.48 2.13
C GLU A 37 7.67 3.97 2.39
N GLY A 38 7.69 4.32 3.67
CA GLY A 38 7.51 5.71 4.10
C GLY A 38 6.10 6.22 3.86
N LEU A 39 5.08 5.34 4.04
CA LEU A 39 3.70 5.71 3.75
C LEU A 39 3.24 6.93 4.56
N GLY A 40 3.61 7.08 5.85
CA GLY A 40 3.23 8.27 6.61
C GLY A 40 1.71 8.44 6.67
N ALA A 41 1.15 9.43 5.97
CA ALA A 41 -0.30 9.62 5.80
C ALA A 41 -0.83 9.16 4.41
N CYS A 42 0.04 8.59 3.58
CA CYS A 42 -0.27 8.11 2.23
C CYS A 42 -1.06 6.80 2.25
N SER A 43 -1.68 6.52 1.12
CA SER A 43 -2.28 5.22 0.85
C SER A 43 -1.42 4.42 -0.13
N ALA A 44 -1.65 3.12 -0.20
CA ALA A 44 -1.11 2.27 -1.24
C ALA A 44 -2.21 1.37 -1.81
N ILE A 45 -2.05 0.95 -3.05
CA ILE A 45 -2.80 -0.17 -3.61
C ILE A 45 -1.82 -1.26 -4.02
N VAL A 46 -2.26 -2.50 -3.85
CA VAL A 46 -1.58 -3.71 -4.30
C VAL A 46 -2.57 -4.52 -5.09
N ILE A 47 -2.20 -4.91 -6.32
CA ILE A 47 -2.92 -5.90 -7.12
C ILE A 47 -1.90 -6.99 -7.46
N ALA A 48 -2.14 -8.21 -7.06
CA ALA A 48 -1.10 -9.21 -6.90
C ALA A 48 -1.58 -10.60 -7.33
N SER A 49 -0.78 -11.31 -8.12
CA SER A 49 -0.99 -12.72 -8.47
C SER A 49 0.32 -13.50 -8.30
N SER A 50 0.31 -14.80 -8.61
CA SER A 50 1.53 -15.60 -8.65
C SER A 50 2.52 -15.21 -9.76
N HIS A 51 2.10 -14.42 -10.75
CA HIS A 51 2.90 -14.11 -11.95
C HIS A 51 3.34 -12.64 -12.02
N GLY A 52 2.57 -11.73 -11.43
CA GLY A 52 2.90 -10.31 -11.45
C GLY A 52 2.23 -9.52 -10.34
N ALA A 53 2.70 -8.29 -10.16
CA ALA A 53 2.16 -7.39 -9.15
C ALA A 53 2.17 -5.94 -9.63
N ILE A 54 1.11 -5.20 -9.28
CA ILE A 54 1.00 -3.75 -9.43
C ILE A 54 0.98 -3.14 -8.04
N VAL A 55 1.82 -2.14 -7.81
CA VAL A 55 1.84 -1.34 -6.58
C VAL A 55 1.76 0.14 -6.93
N ALA A 56 0.93 0.89 -6.22
CA ALA A 56 0.93 2.35 -6.25
C ALA A 56 1.15 2.93 -4.86
N HIS A 57 1.95 3.99 -4.77
CA HIS A 57 2.09 4.81 -3.57
C HIS A 57 1.37 6.14 -3.81
N ILE A 58 0.28 6.36 -3.09
CA ILE A 58 -0.69 7.43 -3.35
C ILE A 58 -0.62 8.47 -2.21
N PRO A 59 -0.03 9.66 -2.44
CA PRO A 59 -0.03 10.70 -1.42
C PRO A 59 -1.41 11.35 -1.29
N PRO A 60 -1.78 11.87 -0.09
CA PRO A 60 -3.02 12.61 0.14
C PRO A 60 -3.23 13.76 -0.84
N ARG A 61 -2.12 14.42 -1.22
CA ARG A 61 -2.07 15.47 -2.24
C ARG A 61 -0.76 15.33 -3.05
N PRO A 62 -0.79 15.57 -4.38
CA PRO A 62 0.38 15.43 -5.24
C PRO A 62 1.40 16.57 -5.06
N THR A 63 0.94 17.75 -4.63
CA THR A 63 1.77 18.93 -4.37
C THR A 63 1.29 19.62 -3.10
N ALA A 64 2.17 20.39 -2.47
CA ALA A 64 1.82 21.18 -1.28
C ALA A 64 0.98 22.43 -1.61
N SER A 65 0.76 22.75 -2.90
CA SER A 65 -0.01 23.93 -3.29
C SER A 65 -1.48 23.78 -2.87
N ALA A 66 -1.98 24.80 -2.17
CA ALA A 66 -3.33 24.79 -1.61
C ALA A 66 -4.42 25.22 -2.61
N SER A 67 -4.07 25.63 -3.84
CA SER A 67 -5.00 26.34 -4.73
C SER A 67 -6.15 25.48 -5.29
N ASP A 68 -5.95 24.18 -5.46
CA ASP A 68 -7.02 23.27 -5.91
C ASP A 68 -7.49 22.36 -4.76
N PRO A 69 -8.73 22.55 -4.24
CA PRO A 69 -9.27 21.73 -3.17
C PRO A 69 -9.47 20.26 -3.58
N TYR A 70 -9.57 19.96 -4.88
CA TYR A 70 -9.76 18.60 -5.41
C TYR A 70 -8.45 17.93 -5.84
N ALA A 71 -7.29 18.58 -5.62
CA ALA A 71 -5.99 18.08 -6.07
C ALA A 71 -5.68 16.66 -5.57
N GLY A 72 -6.08 16.33 -4.34
CA GLY A 72 -5.92 14.99 -3.76
C GLY A 72 -6.74 13.96 -4.52
N ASP A 73 -8.05 14.15 -4.59
CA ASP A 73 -8.97 13.23 -5.26
C ASP A 73 -8.65 13.07 -6.75
N ASN A 74 -8.32 14.15 -7.44
CA ASN A 74 -7.91 14.13 -8.84
C ASN A 74 -6.63 13.31 -9.03
N ASN A 75 -5.70 13.38 -8.08
CA ASN A 75 -4.50 12.56 -8.10
C ASN A 75 -4.79 11.09 -7.88
N VAL A 76 -5.68 10.75 -6.94
CA VAL A 76 -6.13 9.37 -6.72
C VAL A 76 -6.79 8.83 -7.98
N ARG A 77 -7.71 9.58 -8.60
CA ARG A 77 -8.36 9.17 -9.87
C ARG A 77 -7.34 8.92 -10.97
N ARG A 78 -6.34 9.79 -11.11
CA ARG A 78 -5.24 9.65 -12.09
C ARG A 78 -4.44 8.37 -11.85
N LEU A 79 -3.96 8.15 -10.62
CA LEU A 79 -3.18 6.95 -10.27
C LEU A 79 -4.00 5.67 -10.40
N MET A 80 -5.31 5.73 -10.09
CA MET A 80 -6.18 4.57 -10.27
C MET A 80 -6.43 4.26 -11.75
N ALA A 81 -6.59 5.27 -12.60
CA ALA A 81 -6.68 5.06 -14.04
C ALA A 81 -5.39 4.42 -14.60
N GLU A 82 -4.22 4.82 -14.11
CA GLU A 82 -2.93 4.22 -14.46
C GLU A 82 -2.85 2.75 -13.99
N ALA A 83 -3.20 2.47 -12.73
CA ALA A 83 -3.22 1.11 -12.19
C ALA A 83 -4.20 0.20 -12.96
N THR A 84 -5.42 0.66 -13.27
CA THR A 84 -6.37 -0.08 -14.07
C THR A 84 -5.86 -0.30 -15.50
N THR A 85 -5.19 0.68 -16.10
CA THR A 85 -4.59 0.53 -17.43
C THR A 85 -3.50 -0.55 -17.43
N LEU A 86 -2.63 -0.56 -16.42
CA LEU A 86 -1.61 -1.61 -16.27
C LEU A 86 -2.24 -2.98 -16.03
N TYR A 87 -3.25 -3.07 -15.17
CA TYR A 87 -3.97 -4.32 -14.94
C TYR A 87 -4.57 -4.87 -16.24
N MET A 88 -5.25 -4.04 -17.02
CA MET A 88 -5.85 -4.47 -18.29
C MET A 88 -4.79 -4.85 -19.33
N ARG A 89 -3.67 -4.13 -19.38
CA ARG A 89 -2.56 -4.42 -20.29
C ARG A 89 -1.94 -5.80 -20.02
N TYR A 90 -1.74 -6.14 -18.75
CA TYR A 90 -1.08 -7.38 -18.35
C TYR A 90 -2.07 -8.44 -17.86
N ARG A 91 -3.36 -8.29 -18.20
CA ARG A 91 -4.42 -9.14 -17.66
C ARG A 91 -4.18 -10.60 -17.98
N ASP A 92 -3.90 -10.92 -19.24
CA ASP A 92 -3.77 -12.30 -19.69
C ASP A 92 -2.40 -12.91 -19.35
N GLU A 93 -1.39 -12.08 -19.15
CA GLU A 93 -0.01 -12.50 -18.84
C GLU A 93 0.21 -12.70 -17.34
N TYR A 94 -0.21 -11.72 -16.52
CA TYR A 94 0.05 -11.72 -15.08
C TYR A 94 -1.20 -12.02 -14.25
N PHE A 95 -2.37 -11.56 -14.67
CA PHE A 95 -3.57 -11.55 -13.83
C PHE A 95 -4.69 -12.47 -14.36
N ALA A 96 -4.32 -13.51 -15.12
CA ALA A 96 -5.27 -14.50 -15.63
C ALA A 96 -5.76 -15.46 -14.53
N SER A 97 -4.92 -15.67 -13.50
CA SER A 97 -5.23 -16.43 -12.31
C SER A 97 -5.87 -15.57 -11.22
N HIS A 98 -6.23 -16.19 -10.10
CA HIS A 98 -6.65 -15.48 -8.88
C HIS A 98 -5.68 -14.33 -8.57
N THR A 99 -6.27 -13.20 -8.20
CA THR A 99 -5.55 -11.95 -7.94
C THR A 99 -6.04 -11.39 -6.61
N ASP A 100 -5.12 -11.16 -5.68
CA ASP A 100 -5.40 -10.46 -4.44
C ASP A 100 -5.29 -8.96 -4.67
N THR A 101 -6.30 -8.22 -4.21
CA THR A 101 -6.34 -6.77 -4.33
C THR A 101 -6.53 -6.14 -2.97
N VAL A 102 -5.59 -5.28 -2.58
CA VAL A 102 -5.58 -4.64 -1.26
C VAL A 102 -5.38 -3.14 -1.40
N ILE A 103 -6.20 -2.38 -0.67
CA ILE A 103 -6.04 -0.95 -0.44
C ILE A 103 -5.50 -0.79 0.98
N VAL A 104 -4.38 -0.09 1.14
CA VAL A 104 -3.79 0.20 2.44
C VAL A 104 -3.89 1.69 2.72
N CYS A 105 -4.48 2.08 3.83
CA CYS A 105 -4.67 3.49 4.18
C CYS A 105 -4.42 3.80 5.66
N ALA A 106 -4.15 5.08 5.92
CA ALA A 106 -3.90 5.59 7.26
C ALA A 106 -5.20 5.71 8.07
N LEU A 107 -5.16 5.26 9.33
CA LEU A 107 -6.06 5.67 10.39
C LEU A 107 -5.46 6.84 11.15
N TYR A 108 -6.24 7.89 11.33
CA TYR A 108 -5.94 9.02 12.19
C TYR A 108 -7.03 9.12 13.25
N GLN A 109 -6.63 9.09 14.53
CA GLN A 109 -7.58 9.12 15.67
C GLN A 109 -8.69 8.07 15.59
N GLY A 110 -8.36 6.85 15.13
CA GLY A 110 -9.31 5.74 15.04
C GLY A 110 -10.24 5.76 13.82
N ALA A 111 -10.14 6.75 12.95
CA ALA A 111 -10.91 6.86 11.72
C ALA A 111 -10.01 6.88 10.48
N ILE A 112 -10.53 6.44 9.34
CA ILE A 112 -9.83 6.56 8.04
C ILE A 112 -9.57 8.04 7.78
N ALA A 113 -8.31 8.40 7.57
CA ALA A 113 -7.91 9.80 7.45
C ALA A 113 -8.51 10.50 6.23
N LEU A 114 -8.70 9.75 5.12
CA LEU A 114 -9.16 10.26 3.83
C LEU A 114 -10.23 9.31 3.23
N PRO A 115 -11.45 9.31 3.78
CA PRO A 115 -12.49 8.34 3.40
C PRO A 115 -12.91 8.49 1.92
N ASP A 116 -12.97 9.70 1.40
CA ASP A 116 -13.32 9.96 0.00
C ASP A 116 -12.29 9.36 -0.98
N GLN A 117 -11.00 9.47 -0.64
CA GLN A 117 -9.92 8.87 -1.43
C GLN A 117 -9.98 7.34 -1.40
N VAL A 118 -10.27 6.75 -0.25
CA VAL A 118 -10.51 5.30 -0.13
C VAL A 118 -11.70 4.87 -0.98
N GLN A 119 -12.78 5.64 -0.98
CA GLN A 119 -13.96 5.34 -1.79
C GLN A 119 -13.67 5.42 -3.30
N ILE A 120 -12.84 6.36 -3.75
CA ILE A 120 -12.36 6.43 -5.13
C ILE A 120 -11.55 5.17 -5.49
N MET A 121 -10.60 4.76 -4.64
CA MET A 121 -9.80 3.55 -4.86
C MET A 121 -10.66 2.29 -4.90
N HIS A 122 -11.55 2.13 -3.93
CA HIS A 122 -12.47 0.99 -3.85
C HIS A 122 -13.39 0.93 -5.08
N SER A 123 -13.89 2.08 -5.54
CA SER A 123 -14.77 2.13 -6.73
C SER A 123 -14.02 1.75 -8.01
N ALA A 124 -12.77 2.21 -8.17
CA ALA A 124 -11.94 1.87 -9.32
C ALA A 124 -11.59 0.37 -9.37
N LEU A 125 -11.36 -0.25 -8.20
CA LEU A 125 -10.97 -1.65 -8.08
C LEU A 125 -12.14 -2.61 -7.82
N ARG A 126 -13.38 -2.13 -7.76
CA ARG A 126 -14.57 -2.91 -7.33
C ARG A 126 -14.69 -4.29 -7.97
N ARG A 127 -14.34 -4.42 -9.25
CA ARG A 127 -14.41 -5.69 -9.98
C ARG A 127 -13.41 -6.74 -9.52
N LEU A 128 -12.34 -6.32 -8.85
CA LEU A 128 -11.30 -7.18 -8.28
C LEU A 128 -11.57 -7.53 -6.81
N GLY A 129 -12.65 -7.01 -6.21
CA GLY A 129 -13.02 -7.28 -4.82
C GLY A 129 -11.95 -6.83 -3.82
N PRO A 130 -11.57 -5.52 -3.80
CA PRO A 130 -10.47 -5.05 -2.97
C PRO A 130 -10.79 -5.19 -1.47
N SER A 131 -9.85 -5.71 -0.70
CA SER A 131 -9.86 -5.61 0.76
C SER A 131 -9.27 -4.27 1.20
N VAL A 132 -9.78 -3.69 2.28
CA VAL A 132 -9.25 -2.44 2.86
C VAL A 132 -8.52 -2.77 4.15
N TRP A 133 -7.23 -2.48 4.18
CA TRP A 133 -6.35 -2.66 5.31
C TRP A 133 -5.88 -1.30 5.82
N THR A 134 -5.67 -1.21 7.12
CA THR A 134 -5.40 0.06 7.78
C THR A 134 -4.17 -0.01 8.67
N TYR A 135 -3.49 1.13 8.82
CA TYR A 135 -2.39 1.30 9.77
C TYR A 135 -2.55 2.60 10.54
N ASN A 136 -2.15 2.62 11.81
CA ASN A 136 -2.30 3.80 12.66
C ASN A 136 -1.20 4.83 12.36
N VAL A 137 -1.61 6.08 12.16
CA VAL A 137 -0.73 7.24 12.13
C VAL A 137 -0.88 7.96 13.46
N PRO A 138 0.20 8.12 14.25
CA PRO A 138 0.14 8.88 15.48
C PRO A 138 -0.39 10.29 15.19
N GLY A 139 -1.41 10.72 15.93
CA GLY A 139 -1.68 12.15 16.06
C GLY A 139 -0.49 12.83 16.74
N ASN A 140 -0.26 14.12 16.48
CA ASN A 140 0.67 14.89 17.31
C ASN A 140 0.19 14.79 18.76
N ILE A 141 0.80 13.91 19.55
CA ILE A 141 0.59 13.84 20.99
C ILE A 141 1.38 15.03 21.54
N PRO A 142 0.75 16.05 22.16
CA PRO A 142 1.51 16.98 22.97
C PRO A 142 2.16 16.13 24.06
N ILE A 143 3.50 16.09 24.09
CA ILE A 143 4.22 15.37 25.15
C ILE A 143 3.83 16.04 26.48
N ARG A 144 2.94 15.39 27.21
CA ARG A 144 2.78 15.55 28.64
C ARG A 144 2.71 14.16 29.27
N ASP A 145 3.84 13.85 29.90
CA ASP A 145 4.02 13.00 31.08
C ASP A 145 3.62 11.52 31.01
N LYS A 146 4.69 10.71 31.01
CA LYS A 146 4.93 9.42 31.68
C LYS A 146 3.74 8.53 32.12
N GLU A 147 3.96 7.24 31.83
CA GLU A 147 3.50 6.04 32.55
C GLU A 147 2.01 5.64 32.44
N LEU A 148 1.74 4.55 31.71
CA LEU A 148 1.34 3.24 32.29
C LEU A 148 0.91 2.23 31.21
N CYS A 149 1.30 0.97 31.45
CA CYS A 149 1.05 -0.25 30.69
C CYS A 149 -0.40 -0.48 30.23
N SER A 150 -0.57 -1.12 29.06
CA SER A 150 -0.86 -2.57 28.96
C SER A 150 -1.39 -3.00 27.57
N PRO A 151 -1.21 -4.27 27.18
CA PRO A 151 -1.42 -4.77 25.82
C PRO A 151 -2.84 -5.33 25.61
N SER A 152 -3.38 -5.26 24.37
CA SER A 152 -4.52 -6.11 23.97
C SER A 152 -4.62 -6.36 22.46
N VAL A 153 -4.07 -7.52 22.08
CA VAL A 153 -4.47 -8.56 21.10
C VAL A 153 -5.59 -8.28 20.08
N ALA A 154 -5.29 -8.51 18.78
CA ALA A 154 -5.89 -9.58 17.97
C ALA A 154 -5.28 -9.60 16.54
N ALA A 155 -4.20 -10.36 16.36
CA ALA A 155 -3.71 -10.76 15.04
C ALA A 155 -4.32 -12.14 14.71
N GLY A 156 -5.27 -12.16 13.77
CA GLY A 156 -5.66 -13.39 13.09
C GLY A 156 -4.61 -13.73 12.04
N SER A 157 -3.87 -14.81 12.25
CA SER A 157 -2.95 -15.36 11.25
C SER A 157 -3.75 -15.98 10.09
N PRO A 158 -3.44 -15.68 8.81
CA PRO A 158 -3.92 -16.48 7.70
C PRO A 158 -3.01 -17.71 7.45
N PRO A 159 -3.55 -18.75 6.79
CA PRO A 159 -2.91 -20.06 6.65
C PRO A 159 -1.76 -20.03 5.63
N LEU A 160 -0.82 -20.95 5.83
CA LEU A 160 0.36 -21.17 5.00
C LEU A 160 0.00 -21.65 3.59
N GLY A 161 0.52 -20.97 2.57
CA GLY A 161 0.55 -21.48 1.19
C GLY A 161 0.88 -20.40 0.16
N PHE A 162 2.11 -20.41 -0.34
CA PHE A 162 2.73 -19.57 -1.39
C PHE A 162 3.32 -18.21 -0.94
N SER A 163 4.66 -18.13 -0.98
CA SER A 163 5.44 -16.96 -0.60
C SER A 163 5.42 -15.93 -1.74
N MET A 164 4.39 -15.10 -1.78
CA MET A 164 4.48 -13.78 -2.40
C MET A 164 5.13 -12.82 -1.39
N MET A 165 5.88 -11.82 -1.83
CA MET A 165 6.56 -10.88 -0.93
C MET A 165 6.30 -9.44 -1.40
N VAL A 166 5.06 -8.97 -1.23
CA VAL A 166 4.74 -7.55 -1.35
C VAL A 166 4.95 -6.91 0.02
N ALA A 167 5.94 -6.03 0.15
CA ALA A 167 6.19 -5.32 1.40
C ALA A 167 5.64 -3.89 1.35
N LEU A 168 4.86 -3.56 2.37
CA LEU A 168 4.51 -2.20 2.71
C LEU A 168 5.29 -1.82 3.97
N GLY A 169 6.23 -0.88 3.85
CA GLY A 169 7.09 -0.45 4.95
C GLY A 169 6.54 0.74 5.73
N TYR A 170 6.32 0.57 7.04
CA TYR A 170 6.12 1.64 8.03
C TYR A 170 7.18 1.54 9.14
N THR A 171 7.69 2.68 9.64
CA THR A 171 8.54 2.80 10.85
C THR A 171 8.19 4.10 11.58
N PRO A 172 8.10 4.10 12.92
CA PRO A 172 9.33 4.00 13.74
C PRO A 172 9.57 2.67 14.48
N ASP A 173 8.57 1.99 15.05
CA ASP A 173 8.80 0.80 15.88
C ASP A 173 7.73 -0.31 15.69
N GLN A 174 8.21 -1.46 15.17
CA GLN A 174 7.67 -2.84 15.13
C GLN A 174 6.35 -3.23 14.40
N GLN A 175 6.51 -4.36 13.68
CA GLN A 175 5.60 -5.37 13.10
C GLN A 175 5.00 -5.17 11.69
N LEU A 176 5.37 -6.12 10.81
CA LEU A 176 5.05 -6.32 9.40
C LEU A 176 3.57 -6.66 9.16
N LEU A 177 3.03 -6.20 8.03
CA LEU A 177 2.05 -6.99 7.28
C LEU A 177 2.78 -7.93 6.32
N GLN A 178 2.51 -9.23 6.45
CA GLN A 178 2.87 -10.27 5.48
C GLN A 178 1.60 -10.58 4.66
N MET A 179 1.71 -10.54 3.34
CA MET A 179 0.77 -11.15 2.39
C MET A 179 1.52 -12.21 1.62
#